data_AF-A0A3B0JI79-F1
#
_entry.id   AF-A0A3B0JI79-F1
#
_cell.length_a   1.000
_cell.length_b   1.000
_cell.length_c   1.000
_cell.angle_alpha   90.00
_cell.angle_beta   90.00
_cell.angle_gamma   90.00
#
_symmetry.space_group_name_H-M   'P 1'
#
loop_
_entity.id
_entity.type
_entity.pdbx_description
1 polymer ?
#
loop_
_entity_poly.entity_id
_entity_poly.type
_entity_poly.pdbx_seq_one_letter_code
_entity_poly.pdbx_strand_id
1 'polypeptide(L)'
;MKQDQIIFTDQLLHHRCVASRAEETRKSWMENEAWYPVVQRQLYSRYGQIYKECLEQYGNASFEYFAKRIRLRKDFQANTAAAGQEQERESEISMDHLKDYKVSKTTNGEYGLVKPSRIFYCF
;
A
#
# COMPACT_ATOMS: atom_id res chain seq x y z
N MET A 1 34.68 10.59 -28.11
CA MET A 1 35.70 10.16 -27.14
C MET A 1 35.05 10.10 -25.78
N LYS A 2 34.98 8.91 -25.15
CA LYS A 2 34.64 8.82 -23.73
C LYS A 2 35.78 9.52 -22.99
N GLN A 3 35.47 10.51 -22.17
CA GLN A 3 36.45 11.11 -21.28
C GLN A 3 36.88 10.02 -20.31
N ASP A 4 38.13 9.60 -20.37
CA ASP A 4 38.73 8.74 -19.34
C ASP A 4 38.67 9.52 -18.03
N GLN A 5 37.74 9.13 -17.15
CA GLN A 5 37.69 9.65 -15.79
C GLN A 5 39.02 9.25 -15.12
N ILE A 6 39.90 10.23 -14.91
CA ILE A 6 41.11 10.05 -14.12
C ILE A 6 40.66 9.84 -12.68
N ILE A 7 40.64 8.59 -12.23
CA ILE A 7 40.30 8.24 -10.84
C ILE A 7 41.54 8.53 -9.99
N PHE A 8 41.40 9.46 -9.06
CA PHE A 8 42.47 9.77 -8.11
C PHE A 8 42.52 8.71 -6.99
N THR A 9 43.72 8.49 -6.44
CA THR A 9 43.94 7.52 -5.36
C THR A 9 43.06 7.79 -4.14
N ASP A 10 42.79 9.05 -3.84
CA ASP A 10 41.91 9.46 -2.73
C ASP A 10 40.45 9.03 -2.95
N GLN A 11 39.96 9.10 -4.20
CA GLN A 11 38.63 8.58 -4.55
C GLN A 11 38.55 7.07 -4.35
N LEU A 12 39.60 6.32 -4.70
CA LEU A 12 39.68 4.88 -4.46
C LEU A 12 39.67 4.55 -2.96
N LEU A 13 40.40 5.31 -2.15
CA LEU A 13 40.43 5.14 -0.69
C LEU A 13 39.07 5.43 -0.06
N HIS A 14 38.41 6.51 -0.49
CA HIS A 14 37.06 6.83 -0.05
C HIS A 14 36.07 5.71 -0.43
N HIS A 15 36.09 5.23 -1.68
CA HIS A 15 35.24 4.12 -2.11
C HIS A 15 35.47 2.85 -1.29
N ARG A 16 36.73 2.52 -0.97
CA ARG A 16 37.07 1.37 -0.12
C ARG A 16 36.55 1.54 1.31
N CYS A 17 36.69 2.73 1.89
CA CYS A 17 36.19 3.04 3.22
C CYS A 17 34.67 2.88 3.29
N VAL A 18 33.94 3.46 2.34
CA VAL A 18 32.48 3.34 2.25
C VAL A 18 32.06 1.88 2.07
N ALA A 19 32.74 1.12 1.20
CA ALA A 19 32.46 -0.29 1.00
C ALA A 19 32.67 -1.13 2.28
N SER A 20 33.79 -0.92 2.99
CA SER A 20 34.06 -1.58 4.27
C SER A 20 32.98 -1.27 5.29
N ARG A 21 32.59 0.01 5.40
CA ARG A 21 31.58 0.44 6.37
C ARG A 21 30.21 -0.15 6.04
N ALA A 22 29.84 -0.21 4.77
CA ALA A 22 28.62 -0.86 4.33
C ALA A 22 28.60 -2.36 4.65
N GLU A 23 29.73 -3.05 4.49
CA GLU A 23 29.86 -4.46 4.83
C GLU A 23 29.75 -4.70 6.34
N GLU A 24 30.42 -3.88 7.15
CA GLU A 24 30.33 -3.91 8.62
C GLU A 24 28.89 -3.68 9.11
N THR A 25 28.21 -2.66 8.57
CA THR A 25 26.80 -2.41 8.90
C THR A 25 25.92 -3.58 8.51
N ARG A 26 26.17 -4.20 7.34
CA ARG A 26 25.40 -5.37 6.89
C ARG A 26 25.59 -6.57 7.82
N LYS A 27 26.83 -6.85 8.24
CA LYS A 27 27.15 -7.93 9.20
C LYS A 27 26.48 -7.68 10.54
N SER A 28 26.62 -6.47 11.08
CA SER A 28 26.00 -6.08 12.35
C SER A 28 24.47 -6.20 12.30
N TRP A 29 23.86 -5.78 11.20
CA TRP A 29 22.41 -5.94 11.00
C TRP A 29 22.02 -7.42 10.92
N MET A 30 22.77 -8.24 10.19
CA MET A 30 22.51 -9.67 10.08
C MET A 30 22.60 -10.40 11.44
N GLU A 31 23.58 -10.04 12.26
CA GLU A 31 23.79 -10.67 13.57
C GLU A 31 22.75 -10.23 14.60
N ASN A 32 22.34 -8.95 14.60
CA ASN A 32 21.56 -8.38 15.68
C ASN A 32 20.09 -8.13 15.34
N GLU A 33 19.78 -7.80 14.09
CA GLU A 33 18.49 -7.21 13.71
C GLU A 33 17.75 -7.97 12.60
N ALA A 34 18.38 -8.93 11.92
CA ALA A 34 17.75 -9.65 10.81
C ALA A 34 16.48 -10.43 11.19
N TRP A 35 16.31 -10.78 12.46
CA TRP A 35 15.08 -11.42 12.95
C TRP A 35 13.88 -10.46 12.98
N TYR A 36 14.11 -9.16 13.16
CA TYR A 36 13.06 -8.18 13.42
C TYR A 36 12.03 -8.09 12.28
N PRO A 37 12.42 -7.96 10.98
CA PRO A 37 11.45 -7.90 9.89
C PRO A 37 10.59 -9.17 9.78
N VAL A 38 11.14 -10.34 10.10
CA VAL A 38 10.43 -11.62 10.06
C VAL A 38 9.37 -11.65 11.15
N VAL A 39 9.74 -11.32 12.38
CA VAL A 39 8.82 -11.29 13.52
C VAL A 39 7.77 -10.18 13.35
N GLN A 40 8.16 -9.00 12.87
CA GLN A 40 7.23 -7.91 12.59
C GLN A 40 6.18 -8.32 11.56
N ARG A 41 6.59 -9.01 10.48
CA ARG A 41 5.66 -9.55 9.48
C ARG A 41 4.70 -10.56 10.09
N GLN A 42 5.19 -11.48 10.92
CA GLN A 42 4.35 -12.46 11.61
C GLN A 42 3.32 -11.76 12.51
N LEU A 43 3.76 -10.78 13.30
CA LEU A 43 2.89 -10.01 14.19
C LEU A 43 1.78 -9.28 13.40
N TYR A 44 2.15 -8.58 12.31
CA TYR A 44 1.19 -7.84 11.51
C TYR A 44 0.23 -8.75 10.75
N SER A 45 0.66 -9.94 10.36
CA SER A 45 -0.23 -10.92 9.74
C SER A 45 -1.36 -11.37 10.68
N ARG A 46 -1.12 -11.34 12.00
CA ARG A 46 -2.08 -11.73 13.03
C ARG A 46 -3.13 -10.65 13.32
N TYR A 47 -2.90 -9.39 12.96
CA TYR A 47 -3.81 -8.29 13.29
C TYR A 47 -5.24 -8.53 12.80
N GLY A 48 -5.39 -9.09 11.60
CA GLY A 48 -6.72 -9.42 11.07
C GLY A 48 -7.48 -10.45 11.92
N GLN A 49 -6.78 -11.42 12.52
CA GLN A 49 -7.39 -12.40 13.43
C GLN A 49 -7.79 -11.73 14.74
N ILE A 50 -6.90 -10.92 15.32
CA ILE A 50 -7.16 -10.20 16.58
C ILE A 50 -8.40 -9.31 16.43
N TYR A 51 -8.53 -8.56 15.33
CA TYR A 51 -9.70 -7.71 15.13
C TYR A 51 -10.98 -8.50 14.94
N LYS A 52 -10.93 -9.69 14.30
CA LYS A 52 -12.09 -10.60 14.21
C LYS A 52 -12.49 -11.13 15.59
N GLU A 53 -11.53 -11.58 16.38
CA GLU A 53 -11.76 -12.04 17.77
C GLU A 53 -12.38 -10.91 18.62
N CYS A 54 -11.87 -9.67 18.50
CA CYS A 54 -12.47 -8.52 19.18
C CYS A 54 -13.90 -8.23 18.73
N LEU A 55 -14.18 -8.33 17.42
CA LEU A 55 -15.52 -8.13 16.90
C LEU A 55 -16.50 -9.19 17.42
N GLU A 56 -16.08 -10.46 17.46
CA GLU A 56 -16.86 -11.57 18.00
C GLU A 56 -17.12 -11.43 19.50
N GLN A 57 -16.11 -10.99 20.26
CA GLN A 57 -16.20 -10.88 21.71
C GLN A 57 -17.03 -9.67 22.19
N TYR A 58 -16.88 -8.51 21.55
CA TYR A 58 -17.46 -7.24 22.02
C TYR A 58 -18.63 -6.74 21.17
N GLY A 59 -18.88 -7.36 20.02
CA GLY A 59 -19.94 -7.00 19.09
C GLY A 59 -19.65 -5.72 18.29
N ASN A 60 -20.54 -5.46 17.31
CA ASN A 60 -20.37 -4.39 16.33
C ASN A 60 -20.24 -2.99 16.95
N ALA A 61 -21.12 -2.61 17.89
CA ALA A 61 -21.16 -1.22 18.39
C ALA A 61 -19.83 -0.79 19.05
N SER A 62 -19.29 -1.62 19.94
CA SER A 62 -18.03 -1.36 20.63
C SER A 62 -16.85 -1.39 19.66
N PHE A 63 -16.83 -2.37 18.76
CA PHE A 63 -15.76 -2.52 17.79
C PHE A 63 -15.73 -1.38 16.77
N GLU A 64 -16.89 -0.96 16.23
CA GLU A 64 -16.97 0.15 15.28
C GLU A 64 -16.57 1.48 15.90
N TYR A 65 -16.94 1.74 17.17
CA TYR A 65 -16.47 2.92 17.90
C TYR A 65 -14.94 2.93 18.02
N PHE A 66 -14.36 1.80 18.42
CA PHE A 66 -12.92 1.63 18.50
C PHE A 66 -12.25 1.82 17.13
N ALA A 67 -12.75 1.14 16.10
CA ALA A 67 -12.21 1.17 14.75
C ALA A 67 -12.21 2.60 14.16
N LYS A 68 -13.28 3.36 14.39
CA LYS A 68 -13.35 4.79 14.02
C LYS A 68 -12.31 5.63 14.75
N ARG A 69 -12.14 5.42 16.06
CA ARG A 69 -11.18 6.17 16.89
C ARG A 69 -9.74 5.99 16.44
N ILE A 70 -9.34 4.76 16.09
CA ILE A 70 -7.98 4.46 15.65
C ILE A 70 -7.79 4.59 14.13
N ARG A 71 -8.83 4.98 13.38
CA ARG A 71 -8.85 5.01 11.91
C ARG A 71 -8.37 3.69 11.31
N LEU A 72 -8.93 2.59 11.82
CA LEU A 72 -8.58 1.25 11.39
C LEU A 72 -8.81 1.11 9.88
N ARG A 73 -7.89 0.44 9.18
CA ARG A 73 -8.04 0.21 7.72
C ARG A 73 -9.32 -0.56 7.41
N LYS A 74 -9.97 -0.21 6.30
CA LYS A 74 -11.23 -0.83 5.84
C LYS A 74 -11.11 -2.36 5.70
N ASP A 75 -9.94 -2.86 5.31
CA ASP A 75 -9.65 -4.30 5.20
C ASP A 75 -9.93 -5.09 6.48
N PHE A 76 -9.80 -4.46 7.66
CA PHE A 76 -10.06 -5.08 8.95
C PHE A 76 -11.47 -4.78 9.50
N GLN A 77 -12.27 -3.98 8.79
CA GLN A 77 -13.64 -3.64 9.15
C GLN A 77 -14.68 -4.38 8.30
N ALA A 78 -14.28 -5.16 7.28
CA ALA A 78 -15.18 -5.74 6.28
C ALA A 78 -16.36 -6.56 6.82
N ASN A 79 -16.24 -7.10 8.05
CA ASN A 79 -17.29 -7.92 8.68
C ASN A 79 -18.24 -7.12 9.58
N THR A 80 -18.10 -5.79 9.67
CA THR A 80 -18.98 -4.98 10.51
C THR A 80 -20.28 -4.63 9.80
N ALA A 81 -21.31 -4.32 10.58
CA ALA A 81 -22.60 -3.87 10.02
C ALA A 81 -22.45 -2.58 9.21
N ALA A 82 -21.63 -1.64 9.69
CA ALA A 82 -21.33 -0.41 8.95
C ALA A 82 -20.64 -0.67 7.61
N ALA A 83 -19.74 -1.66 7.53
CA ALA A 83 -19.08 -2.02 6.28
C ALA A 83 -20.07 -2.65 5.28
N GLY A 84 -20.97 -3.51 5.75
CA GLY A 84 -22.05 -4.08 4.93
C GLY A 84 -22.96 -2.99 4.34
N GLN A 85 -23.39 -2.03 5.16
CA GLN A 85 -24.21 -0.90 4.70
C GLN A 85 -23.48 0.01 3.72
N GLU A 86 -22.17 0.24 3.90
CA GLU A 86 -21.38 1.03 2.94
C GLU A 86 -21.32 0.30 1.59
N GLN A 87 -21.12 -1.01 1.59
CA GLN A 87 -21.07 -1.83 0.38
C GLN A 87 -22.43 -1.90 -0.35
N GLU A 88 -23.53 -2.03 0.40
CA GLU A 88 -24.88 -1.96 -0.14
C GLU A 88 -25.14 -0.61 -0.80
N ARG A 89 -24.83 0.50 -0.10
CA ARG A 89 -24.97 1.84 -0.67
C ARG A 89 -24.14 2.00 -1.94
N GLU A 90 -22.89 1.56 -1.94
CA GLU A 90 -22.02 1.61 -3.12
C GLU A 90 -22.60 0.82 -4.30
N SER A 91 -23.25 -0.32 -4.05
CA SER A 91 -23.93 -1.12 -5.09
C SER A 91 -25.20 -0.46 -5.63
N GLU A 92 -25.85 0.38 -4.83
CA GLU A 92 -27.07 1.12 -5.19
C GLU A 92 -26.77 2.46 -5.89
N ILE A 93 -25.50 2.90 -5.96
CA ILE A 93 -25.13 4.12 -6.68
C ILE A 93 -25.39 3.92 -8.18
N SER A 94 -26.44 4.57 -8.68
CA SER A 94 -26.76 4.54 -10.11
C SER A 94 -25.64 5.17 -10.96
N MET A 95 -25.19 4.41 -11.94
CA MET A 95 -24.22 4.82 -12.96
C MET A 95 -24.90 5.45 -14.19
N ASP A 96 -26.22 5.71 -14.13
CA ASP A 96 -26.98 6.26 -15.26
C ASP A 96 -26.46 7.62 -15.73
N HIS A 97 -25.87 8.39 -14.82
CA HIS A 97 -25.23 9.68 -15.13
C HIS A 97 -24.02 9.55 -16.08
N LEU A 98 -23.51 8.34 -16.32
CA LEU A 98 -22.39 8.06 -17.24
C LEU A 98 -22.85 7.52 -18.60
N LYS A 99 -24.13 7.19 -18.77
CA LYS A 99 -24.67 6.54 -19.99
C LYS A 99 -24.40 7.33 -21.27
N ASP A 100 -24.42 8.66 -21.19
CA ASP A 100 -24.17 9.56 -22.31
C ASP A 100 -22.82 10.29 -22.21
N TYR A 101 -21.93 9.85 -21.30
CA TYR A 101 -20.63 10.47 -21.14
C TYR A 101 -19.76 10.22 -22.37
N LYS A 102 -19.68 11.22 -23.25
CA LYS A 102 -18.80 11.19 -24.42
C LYS A 102 -17.39 11.55 -23.99
N VAL A 103 -16.44 10.65 -24.26
CA VAL A 103 -15.01 10.96 -24.18
C VAL A 103 -14.74 12.19 -25.06
N SER A 104 -13.98 13.15 -24.54
CA SER A 104 -13.62 14.34 -25.31
C SER A 104 -12.86 13.92 -26.57
N LYS A 105 -13.20 14.54 -27.71
CA LYS A 105 -12.46 14.34 -28.96
C LYS A 105 -11.08 14.98 -28.77
N THR A 106 -10.04 14.18 -28.59
CA THR A 106 -8.66 14.68 -28.61
C THR A 106 -8.25 14.93 -30.06
N THR A 107 -7.41 15.93 -30.26
CA THR A 107 -6.96 16.40 -31.59
C THR A 107 -6.23 15.33 -32.40
N ASN A 108 -5.78 14.26 -31.75
CA ASN A 108 -4.90 13.25 -32.36
C ASN A 108 -5.62 11.95 -32.75
N GLY A 109 -6.93 11.79 -32.48
CA GLY A 109 -7.68 10.57 -32.84
C GLY A 109 -7.22 9.28 -32.12
N GLU A 110 -6.14 9.35 -31.33
CA GLU A 110 -5.65 8.26 -30.50
C GLU A 110 -6.42 8.25 -29.18
N TYR A 111 -7.32 7.28 -29.04
CA TYR A 111 -7.74 6.81 -27.73
C TYR A 111 -6.50 6.22 -27.03
N GLY A 112 -6.03 6.78 -25.92
CA GLY A 112 -5.07 6.01 -25.11
C GLY A 112 -4.16 6.66 -24.07
N LEU A 113 -4.15 7.98 -23.82
CA LEU A 113 -3.28 8.50 -22.74
C LEU A 113 -3.86 8.31 -21.34
N VAL A 114 -5.18 8.21 -21.23
CA VAL A 114 -5.86 7.93 -19.97
C VAL A 114 -6.59 6.60 -20.14
N LYS A 115 -6.08 5.56 -19.46
CA LYS A 115 -6.83 4.30 -19.32
C LYS A 115 -8.22 4.65 -18.78
N PRO A 116 -9.31 4.11 -19.34
CA PRO A 116 -10.63 4.31 -18.76
C PRO A 116 -10.56 3.97 -17.28
N SER A 117 -10.93 4.91 -16.41
CA SER A 117 -11.05 4.64 -14.98
C SER A 117 -12.04 3.49 -14.78
N ARG A 118 -11.94 2.79 -13.65
CA ARG A 118 -12.81 1.63 -13.32
C ARG A 118 -14.32 1.96 -13.35
N ILE A 119 -14.65 3.25 -13.36
CA ILE A 119 -15.97 3.87 -13.51
C ILE A 119 -16.58 3.62 -14.91
N PHE A 120 -15.77 3.44 -15.96
CA PHE A 120 -16.22 3.21 -17.34
C PHE A 120 -16.41 1.73 -17.72
N TYR A 121 -16.00 0.81 -16.84
CA TYR A 121 -16.22 -0.62 -17.01
C TYR A 121 -17.40 -1.05 -16.13
N CYS A 122 -18.61 -0.68 -16.54
CA CYS A 122 -19.85 -1.28 -16.02
C CYS A 122 -20.37 -2.28 -17.07
N PHE A 123 -20.55 -3.54 -16.65
CA PHE A 123 -21.34 -4.55 -17.36
C PHE A 123 -22.82 -4.37 -17.01
#